data_AF-A0A839GGF4-F1
#
_entry.id   AF-A0A839GGF4-F1
#
_cell.length_a   1.000
_cell.length_b   1.000
_cell.length_c   1.000
_cell.angle_alpha   90.00
_cell.angle_beta   90.00
_cell.angle_gamma   90.00
#
_symmetry.space_group_name_H-M   'P 1'
#
loop_
_entity.id
_entity.type
_entity.pdbx_description
1 polymer ?
#
loop_
_entity_poly.entity_id
_entity_poly.type
_entity_poly.pdbx_seq_one_letter_code
_entity_poly.pdbx_strand_id
1 'polypeptide(L)'
;MNYKAGKWNSFQSLEHLKRAYNLDGTFPRVFYDGQQTTYYDQEAYGKSKNLGPPNLRLGTDFTLNGRHSIGDMVYFNQNKRWEDFNTATLIGNQPQHPQQFITAHNYLVNTPQTQEQQFR
;
A
#
# COMPACT_ATOMS: atom_id res chain seq x y z
N MET A 1 -7.50 -17.98 17.00
CA MET A 1 -8.10 -18.89 18.01
C MET A 1 -9.61 -18.75 17.93
N ASN A 2 -10.33 -19.87 17.96
CA ASN A 2 -11.79 -19.90 17.86
C ASN A 2 -12.35 -20.61 19.09
N TYR A 3 -13.50 -20.16 19.57
CA TYR A 3 -14.22 -20.76 20.68
C TYR A 3 -15.71 -20.83 20.35
N LYS A 4 -16.29 -22.03 20.47
CA LYS A 4 -17.71 -22.26 20.22
C LYS A 4 -18.38 -22.76 21.48
N ALA A 5 -19.47 -22.10 21.86
CA ALA A 5 -20.32 -22.46 22.99
C ALA A 5 -21.80 -22.38 22.59
N GLY A 6 -22.41 -23.55 22.39
CA GLY A 6 -23.79 -23.64 21.92
C GLY A 6 -23.98 -22.96 20.55
N LYS A 7 -24.86 -21.96 20.52
CA LYS A 7 -25.14 -21.16 19.31
C LYS A 7 -24.13 -20.03 19.07
N TRP A 8 -23.27 -19.72 20.05
CA TRP A 8 -22.26 -18.68 19.92
C TRP A 8 -20.95 -19.24 19.40
N ASN A 9 -20.32 -18.51 18.49
CA ASN A 9 -18.96 -18.74 18.04
C ASN A 9 -18.19 -17.41 18.10
N SER A 10 -16.99 -17.43 18.65
CA SER A 10 -16.14 -16.26 18.79
C SER A 10 -14.74 -16.57 18.30
N PHE A 11 -14.08 -15.57 17.71
CA PHE A 11 -12.72 -15.72 17.23
C PHE A 11 -11.85 -14.51 17.54
N GLN A 12 -10.56 -14.80 17.64
CA GLN A 12 -9.49 -13.83 17.72
C GLN A 12 -8.40 -14.18 16.70
N SER A 13 -7.94 -13.19 15.94
CA SER A 13 -6.73 -13.27 15.13
C SER A 13 -5.74 -12.17 15.52
N LEU A 14 -4.47 -12.55 15.62
CA LEU A 14 -3.36 -11.64 15.87
C LEU A 14 -2.33 -11.84 14.76
N GLU A 15 -2.06 -10.80 13.98
CA GLU A 15 -1.13 -10.89 12.84
C GLU A 15 -0.05 -9.83 12.97
N HIS A 16 1.20 -10.24 13.22
CA HIS A 16 2.34 -9.33 13.17
C HIS A 16 2.89 -9.25 11.74
N LEU A 17 2.97 -8.03 11.21
CA LEU A 17 3.41 -7.79 9.84
C LEU A 17 4.71 -7.01 9.82
N LYS A 18 5.73 -7.61 9.20
CA LYS A 18 6.97 -6.96 8.81
C LYS A 18 7.24 -7.28 7.35
N ARG A 19 7.01 -6.30 6.48
CA ARG A 19 7.23 -6.44 5.05
C ARG A 19 8.14 -5.32 4.56
N ALA A 20 9.11 -5.67 3.73
CA ALA A 20 9.96 -4.71 3.03
C ALA A 20 9.84 -4.97 1.53
N TYR A 21 9.86 -3.90 0.75
CA TYR A 21 9.78 -3.95 -0.69
C TYR A 21 10.80 -2.99 -1.29
N ASN A 22 11.42 -3.40 -2.38
CA ASN A 22 12.17 -2.51 -3.26
C ASN A 22 11.40 -2.40 -4.57
N LEU A 23 11.48 -1.25 -5.22
CA LEU A 23 10.87 -0.99 -6.51
C LEU A 23 11.87 -0.30 -7.40
N ASP A 24 12.28 -0.99 -8.46
CA ASP A 24 13.19 -0.45 -9.47
C ASP A 24 12.40 -0.30 -10.77
N GLY A 25 12.54 0.83 -11.43
CA GLY A 25 11.79 1.11 -12.65
C GLY A 25 12.53 2.03 -13.59
N THR A 26 12.30 1.81 -14.89
CA THR A 26 12.78 2.69 -15.96
C THR A 26 11.57 3.09 -16.80
N PHE A 27 11.40 4.39 -17.03
CA PHE A 27 10.21 4.96 -17.68
C PHE A 27 10.59 5.83 -18.89
N PRO A 28 11.07 5.22 -19.98
CA PRO A 28 11.34 5.96 -21.21
C PRO A 28 10.02 6.40 -21.86
N ARG A 29 9.91 7.69 -22.17
CA ARG A 29 8.78 8.29 -22.90
C ARG A 29 9.32 9.19 -24.00
N VAL A 30 8.58 9.25 -25.11
CA VAL A 30 8.94 10.06 -26.27
C VAL A 30 7.72 10.89 -26.66
N PHE A 31 7.91 12.19 -26.76
CA PHE A 31 6.87 13.16 -27.10
C PHE A 31 7.24 13.85 -28.40
N TYR A 32 6.35 13.86 -29.39
CA TYR A 32 6.54 14.56 -30.66
C TYR A 32 5.43 15.59 -30.85
N ASP A 33 5.80 16.83 -31.13
CA ASP A 33 4.86 17.95 -31.29
C ASP A 33 4.59 18.33 -32.76
N GLY A 34 5.14 17.57 -33.72
CA GLY A 34 5.07 17.89 -35.14
C GLY A 34 6.29 18.64 -35.69
N GLN A 35 7.20 19.12 -34.82
CA GLN A 35 8.44 19.81 -35.19
C GLN A 35 9.67 19.16 -34.55
N GLN A 36 9.55 18.75 -33.29
CA GLN A 36 10.64 18.24 -32.49
C GLN A 36 10.20 17.06 -31.62
N THR A 37 11.12 16.10 -31.46
CA THR A 37 10.96 15.00 -30.53
C THR A 37 11.65 15.36 -29.21
N THR A 38 10.95 15.19 -28.09
CA THR A 38 11.50 15.26 -26.74
C THR A 38 11.49 13.87 -26.12
N TYR A 39 12.64 13.45 -25.64
CA TYR A 39 12.86 12.23 -24.89
C TYR A 39 12.82 12.55 -23.40
N TYR A 40 12.17 11.68 -22.66
CA TYR A 40 12.07 11.69 -21.21
C TYR A 40 12.48 10.32 -20.74
N ASP A 41 13.67 10.20 -20.15
CA ASP A 41 14.16 8.94 -19.59
C ASP A 41 14.26 9.09 -18.08
N GLN A 42 13.54 8.26 -17.36
CA GLN A 42 13.46 8.33 -15.91
C GLN A 42 13.80 6.97 -15.30
N GLU A 43 14.85 6.95 -14.50
CA GLU A 43 15.12 5.86 -13.57
C GLU A 43 14.46 6.17 -12.24
N ALA A 44 13.87 5.16 -11.62
CA ALA A 44 13.23 5.25 -10.33
C ALA A 44 13.72 4.13 -9.42
N TYR A 45 13.99 4.51 -8.18
CA TYR A 45 14.38 3.60 -7.12
C TYR A 45 13.54 3.87 -5.88
N GLY A 46 12.87 2.83 -5.41
CA GLY A 46 11.95 2.87 -4.28
C GLY A 46 12.33 1.87 -3.21
N LYS A 47 12.28 2.30 -1.96
CA LYS A 47 12.26 1.41 -0.79
C LYS A 47 11.00 1.67 0.00
N SER A 48 10.29 0.61 0.37
CA SER A 48 9.21 0.73 1.34
C SER A 48 9.29 -0.35 2.41
N LYS A 49 8.79 -0.01 3.59
CA LYS A 49 8.63 -0.94 4.70
C LYS A 49 7.26 -0.73 5.32
N ASN A 50 6.54 -1.81 5.52
CA ASN A 50 5.33 -1.83 6.31
C ASN A 50 5.67 -2.52 7.64
N LEU A 51 5.71 -1.71 8.69
CA LEU A 51 6.05 -2.11 10.04
C LEU A 51 4.89 -1.72 10.94
N GLY A 52 4.23 -2.68 11.57
CA GLY A 52 3.14 -2.39 12.49
C GLY A 52 3.24 -3.21 13.77
N PRO A 53 2.63 -2.73 14.86
CA PRO A 53 2.19 -3.63 15.92
C PRO A 53 1.23 -4.69 15.31
N PRO A 54 1.00 -5.82 15.99
CA PRO A 54 0.12 -6.84 15.45
C PRO A 54 -1.28 -6.29 15.17
N ASN A 55 -1.83 -6.65 14.02
CA ASN A 55 -3.24 -6.45 13.71
C ASN A 55 -4.08 -7.37 14.58
N LEU A 56 -5.15 -6.84 15.17
CA LEU A 56 -6.08 -7.61 15.99
C LEU A 56 -7.45 -7.64 15.32
N ARG A 57 -7.98 -8.84 15.10
CA ARG A 57 -9.39 -9.06 14.72
C ARG A 57 -10.07 -9.82 15.84
N LEU A 58 -11.21 -9.31 16.28
CA LEU A 58 -12.09 -9.98 17.24
C LEU A 58 -13.48 -10.03 16.61
N GLY A 59 -14.13 -11.18 16.63
CA GLY A 59 -15.48 -11.31 16.13
C GLY A 59 -16.27 -12.35 16.88
N THR A 60 -17.59 -12.19 16.84
CA THR A 60 -18.53 -13.16 17.38
C THR A 60 -19.76 -13.25 16.49
N ASP A 61 -20.29 -14.46 16.35
CA ASP A 61 -21.51 -14.73 15.61
C ASP A 61 -22.44 -15.65 16.42
N PHE A 62 -23.74 -15.44 16.23
CA PHE A 62 -24.81 -16.24 16.79
C PHE A 62 -25.53 -17.02 15.69
N THR A 63 -25.62 -18.34 15.87
CA THR A 63 -26.33 -19.24 14.97
C THR A 63 -27.85 -19.13 15.19
N LEU A 64 -28.56 -18.62 14.18
CA LEU A 64 -30.02 -18.53 14.20
C LEU A 64 -30.66 -19.90 13.98
N ASN A 65 -30.16 -20.62 12.96
CA ASN A 65 -30.56 -21.99 12.62
C ASN A 65 -29.42 -22.71 11.87
N GLY A 66 -29.66 -23.91 11.35
CA GLY A 66 -28.63 -24.71 10.65
C GLY A 66 -28.07 -24.10 9.35
N ARG A 67 -28.58 -22.94 8.89
CA ARG A 67 -28.17 -22.30 7.63
C ARG A 67 -27.82 -20.82 7.77
N HIS A 68 -28.13 -20.19 8.91
CA HIS A 68 -27.99 -18.75 9.09
C HIS A 68 -27.35 -18.41 10.43
N SER A 69 -26.43 -17.45 10.40
CA SER A 69 -25.87 -16.77 11.57
C SER A 69 -25.82 -15.27 11.33
N ILE A 70 -25.76 -14.50 12.42
CA ILE A 70 -25.53 -13.06 12.41
C ILE A 70 -24.42 -12.75 13.40
N GLY A 71 -23.56 -11.81 13.07
CA GLY A 71 -22.42 -11.48 13.92
C GLY A 71 -21.72 -10.22 13.48
N ASP A 72 -20.85 -9.76 14.36
CA ASP A 72 -20.05 -8.55 14.19
C ASP A 72 -18.57 -8.86 14.40
N MET A 73 -17.73 -8.02 13.79
CA MET A 73 -16.28 -8.09 13.97
C MET A 73 -15.71 -6.68 14.07
N VAL A 74 -14.82 -6.50 15.04
CA VAL A 74 -13.97 -5.32 15.16
C VAL A 74 -12.56 -5.62 14.65
N TYR A 75 -11.99 -4.67 13.93
CA TYR A 75 -10.65 -4.76 13.37
C TYR A 75 -9.79 -3.58 13.80
N PHE A 76 -8.67 -3.86 14.45
CA PHE A 76 -7.68 -2.88 14.85
C PHE A 76 -6.41 -3.06 14.01
N ASN A 77 -6.07 -2.02 13.24
CA ASN A 77 -4.86 -1.93 12.43
C ASN A 77 -4.12 -0.64 12.78
N GLN A 78 -2.82 -0.73 13.04
CA GLN A 78 -1.95 0.43 13.30
C GLN A 78 -0.64 0.33 12.50
N ASN A 79 -0.69 -0.31 11.34
CA ASN A 79 0.47 -0.49 10.49
C ASN A 79 1.09 0.86 10.11
N LYS A 80 2.42 0.97 10.13
CA LYS A 80 3.13 2.17 9.68
C LYS A 80 3.88 1.84 8.40
N ARG A 81 3.47 2.48 7.30
CA ARG A 81 4.17 2.42 6.02
C ARG A 81 5.18 3.55 5.95
N TRP A 82 6.41 3.21 5.63
CA TRP A 82 7.44 4.15 5.23
C TRP A 82 7.78 3.88 3.78
N GLU A 83 7.99 4.93 3.03
CA GLU A 83 8.33 4.86 1.62
C GLU A 83 9.29 5.97 1.26
N ASP A 84 10.31 5.61 0.51
CA ASP A 84 11.34 6.48 -0.01
C ASP A 84 11.44 6.18 -1.52
N PHE A 85 10.95 7.09 -2.34
CA PHE A 85 10.85 6.93 -3.79
C PHE A 85 11.59 8.06 -4.49
N ASN A 86 12.69 7.70 -5.13
CA ASN A 86 13.64 8.62 -5.74
C ASN A 86 13.65 8.42 -7.25
N THR A 87 13.76 9.51 -7.99
CA THR A 87 13.84 9.46 -9.45
C THR A 87 14.99 10.32 -9.96
N ALA A 88 15.64 9.85 -11.02
CA ALA A 88 16.60 10.59 -11.82
C ALA A 88 16.05 10.65 -13.25
N THR A 89 15.86 11.86 -13.78
CA THR A 89 15.19 12.09 -15.06
C THR A 89 16.06 12.90 -15.99
N LEU A 90 16.35 12.37 -17.17
CA LEU A 90 16.99 13.05 -18.28
C LEU A 90 15.92 13.47 -19.28
N ILE A 91 15.92 14.75 -19.65
CA ILE A 91 14.96 15.31 -20.61
C ILE A 91 15.73 16.02 -21.70
N GLY A 92 15.36 15.75 -22.95
CA GLY A 92 15.99 16.43 -24.06
C GLY A 92 15.55 16.01 -25.44
N ASN A 93 15.93 16.76 -26.47
CA ASN A 93 15.63 16.42 -27.85
C ASN A 93 16.61 15.39 -28.46
N GLN A 94 17.69 15.08 -27.74
CA GLN A 94 18.69 14.07 -28.09
C GLN A 94 18.90 13.16 -26.87
N PRO A 95 18.61 11.85 -26.95
CA PRO A 95 18.70 10.94 -25.81
C PRO A 95 20.11 10.88 -25.19
N GLN A 96 21.13 11.00 -26.02
CA GLN A 96 22.54 10.91 -25.63
C GLN A 96 23.10 12.27 -25.14
N HIS A 97 22.39 13.37 -25.38
CA HIS A 97 22.78 14.72 -25.01
C HIS A 97 21.59 15.46 -24.37
N PRO A 98 21.13 15.01 -23.19
CA PRO A 98 19.98 15.59 -22.54
C PRO A 98 20.27 17.04 -22.13
N GLN A 99 19.30 17.93 -22.37
CA GLN A 99 19.38 19.33 -21.98
C GLN A 99 19.11 19.55 -20.49
N GLN A 100 18.31 18.68 -19.89
CA GLN A 100 17.87 18.85 -18.52
C GLN A 100 18.01 17.55 -17.74
N PHE A 101 18.49 17.68 -16.51
CA PHE A 101 18.54 16.62 -15.53
C PHE A 101 17.75 17.05 -14.29
N ILE A 102 16.81 16.21 -13.86
CA ILE A 102 15.95 16.47 -12.69
C ILE A 102 16.07 15.27 -11.75
N THR A 103 16.31 15.56 -10.47
CA THR A 103 16.14 14.57 -9.40
C THR A 103 14.94 14.92 -8.55
N ALA A 104 14.25 13.90 -8.04
CA ALA A 104 13.18 14.07 -7.07
C ALA A 104 13.33 13.02 -5.97
N HIS A 105 13.18 13.45 -4.72
CA HIS A 105 13.21 12.58 -3.55
C HIS A 105 11.87 12.71 -2.81
N ASN A 106 11.11 11.61 -2.78
CA ASN A 106 9.79 11.59 -2.18
C ASN A 106 9.79 10.65 -0.98
N TYR A 107 9.69 11.24 0.22
CA TYR A 107 9.60 10.49 1.45
C TYR A 107 8.21 10.58 2.05
N LEU A 108 7.63 9.42 2.36
CA LEU A 108 6.30 9.29 2.93
C LEU A 108 6.33 8.40 4.17
N VAL A 109 5.66 8.87 5.20
CA VAL A 109 5.34 8.09 6.39
C VAL A 109 3.84 8.15 6.59
N ASN A 110 3.18 7.00 6.48
CA ASN A 110 1.74 6.91 6.63
C ASN A 110 1.37 5.88 7.70
N THR A 111 0.46 6.27 8.57
CA THR A 111 -0.24 5.38 9.49
C THR A 111 -1.70 5.39 9.06
N PRO A 112 -2.21 4.33 8.42
CA PRO A 112 -3.62 4.24 8.06
C PRO A 112 -4.45 4.39 9.34
N GLN A 113 -5.29 5.42 9.39
CA GLN A 113 -6.27 5.55 10.45
C GLN A 113 -7.44 4.63 10.14
N THR A 114 -7.90 3.89 11.14
CA THR A 114 -9.11 3.09 11.04
C THR A 114 -10.27 4.04 10.78
N GLN A 115 -10.80 4.07 9.54
CA GLN A 115 -12.09 4.68 9.30
C GLN A 115 -13.14 3.73 9.86
N GLU A 116 -13.90 4.17 10.85
CA GLU A 116 -15.14 3.51 11.24
C GLU A 116 -16.06 3.55 10.02
N GLN A 117 -16.15 2.44 9.27
CA GLN A 117 -17.22 2.25 8.31
C GLN A 117 -18.51 2.08 9.12
N GLN A 118 -19.18 3.19 9.41
CA GLN A 118 -20.56 3.18 9.85
C GLN A 118 -21.40 2.72 8.66
N PHE A 119 -21.79 1.44 8.66
CA PHE A 119 -22.87 0.97 7.79
C PHE A 119 -24.15 1.68 8.26
N ARG A 120 -24.68 2.57 7.41
CA ARG A 120 -26.02 3.14 7.56
C ARG A 120 -27.05 2.22 6.92
#